data_AF-A0A2N4YUF7-F1
#
_entry.id   AF-A0A2N4YUF7-F1
#
_cell.length_a   1.000
_cell.length_b   1.000
_cell.length_c   1.000
_cell.angle_alpha   90.00
_cell.angle_beta   90.00
_cell.angle_gamma   90.00
#
_symmetry.space_group_name_H-M   'P 1'
#
loop_
_entity.id
_entity.type
_entity.pdbx_description
1 polymer ?
#
loop_
_entity_poly.entity_id
_entity_poly.type
_entity_poly.pdbx_seq_one_letter_code
_entity_poly.pdbx_strand_id
1 'polypeptide(L)'
;QAALPAPTGKAYVVQLGALKNADKVNEIVGKLRASGFKVYTSPSTPVQGKITRILVGPDASKDKLKGQLGDLQQISGLSGVVMGFTPN
;
A
#
# COMPACT_ATOMS: atom_id res chain seq x y z
N GLN A 1 -14.59 4.67 25.76
CA GLN A 1 -14.12 3.83 24.64
C GLN A 1 -12.78 3.26 25.05
N ALA A 2 -12.62 1.94 25.05
CA ALA A 2 -11.35 1.31 25.38
C ALA A 2 -10.37 1.59 24.23
N ALA A 3 -9.43 2.51 24.45
CA ALA A 3 -8.30 2.70 23.57
C ALA A 3 -7.44 1.42 23.67
N LEU A 4 -7.53 0.57 22.65
CA LEU A 4 -6.53 -0.47 22.44
C LEU A 4 -5.17 0.24 22.37
N PRO A 5 -4.13 -0.20 23.10
CA PRO A 5 -2.82 0.41 22.97
C PRO A 5 -2.42 0.32 21.50
N ALA A 6 -2.26 1.47 20.85
CA ALA A 6 -1.70 1.56 19.52
C ALA A 6 -0.42 0.73 19.53
N PRO A 7 -0.20 -0.18 18.55
CA PRO A 7 1.03 -0.94 18.54
C PRO A 7 2.19 0.06 18.60
N THR A 8 2.99 -0.02 19.66
CA THR A 8 4.17 0.80 19.94
C THR A 8 5.33 0.45 18.99
N GLY A 9 5.00 0.13 17.74
CA GLY A 9 5.91 -0.25 16.69
C GLY A 9 5.81 0.75 15.54
N LYS A 10 6.96 1.25 15.10
CA LYS A 10 7.07 2.02 13.86
C LYS A 10 6.69 1.09 12.70
N ALA A 11 5.44 1.14 12.27
CA ALA A 11 5.04 0.49 11.03
C ALA A 11 5.41 1.40 9.87
N TYR A 12 5.70 0.80 8.73
CA TYR A 12 6.00 1.48 7.49
C TYR A 12 5.11 0.91 6.40
N VAL A 13 4.73 1.75 5.45
CA VAL A 13 3.93 1.38 4.29
C VAL A 13 4.59 1.94 3.04
N VAL A 14 4.39 1.28 1.92
CA VAL A 14 4.77 1.78 0.60
C VAL A 14 3.55 2.37 -0.06
N GLN A 15 3.56 3.66 -0.36
CA GLN A 15 2.56 4.24 -1.24
C GLN A 15 3.01 4.06 -2.69
N LEU A 16 2.41 3.12 -3.43
CA LEU A 16 2.75 2.84 -4.83
C LEU A 16 2.28 3.89 -5.82
N GLY A 17 1.36 4.74 -5.41
CA GLY A 17 0.83 5.82 -6.26
C GLY A 17 -0.67 5.90 -6.15
N ALA A 18 -1.27 6.71 -7.02
CA ALA A 18 -2.70 6.94 -7.00
C ALA A 18 -3.27 6.97 -8.42
N LEU A 19 -4.29 6.15 -8.69
CA LEU A 19 -4.89 5.99 -10.00
C LEU A 19 -6.36 6.42 -9.97
N LYS A 20 -6.83 7.03 -11.06
CA LYS A 20 -8.25 7.41 -11.22
C LYS A 20 -9.13 6.32 -11.84
N ASN A 21 -8.51 5.21 -12.22
CA ASN A 21 -9.16 4.10 -12.92
C ASN A 21 -9.31 2.92 -11.96
N ALA A 22 -10.54 2.56 -11.64
CA ALA A 22 -10.86 1.47 -10.71
C ALA A 22 -10.42 0.10 -11.25
N ASP A 23 -10.56 -0.17 -12.55
CA ASP A 23 -10.14 -1.42 -13.19
C ASP A 23 -8.63 -1.62 -13.07
N LYS A 24 -7.84 -0.58 -13.37
CA LYS A 24 -6.38 -0.63 -13.19
C LYS A 24 -6.01 -0.86 -11.73
N VAL A 25 -6.69 -0.21 -10.79
CA VAL A 25 -6.45 -0.41 -9.35
C VAL A 25 -6.70 -1.86 -8.98
N ASN A 26 -7.83 -2.44 -9.38
CA ASN A 26 -8.16 -3.84 -9.08
C ASN A 26 -7.14 -4.81 -9.68
N GLU A 27 -6.70 -4.57 -10.92
CA GLU A 27 -5.66 -5.38 -11.57
C GLU A 27 -4.33 -5.34 -10.80
N ILE A 28 -3.86 -4.13 -10.46
CA ILE A 28 -2.60 -3.93 -9.72
C ILE A 28 -2.70 -4.56 -8.32
N VAL A 29 -3.80 -4.32 -7.60
CA VAL A 29 -4.06 -4.92 -6.29
C VAL A 29 -4.04 -6.45 -6.39
N GLY A 30 -4.66 -7.01 -7.44
CA GLY A 30 -4.64 -8.45 -7.72
C GLY A 30 -3.23 -9.00 -7.91
N LYS A 31 -2.43 -8.39 -8.80
CA LYS A 31 -1.05 -8.80 -9.08
C LYS A 31 -0.15 -8.76 -7.85
N LEU A 32 -0.25 -7.69 -7.07
CA LEU A 32 0.53 -7.52 -5.86
C LEU A 32 0.12 -8.51 -4.77
N ARG A 33 -1.18 -8.74 -4.57
CA ARG A 33 -1.67 -9.77 -3.63
C ARG A 33 -1.28 -11.18 -4.06
N ALA A 34 -1.34 -11.48 -5.36
CA ALA A 34 -0.89 -12.76 -5.91
C ALA A 34 0.61 -12.99 -5.69
N SER A 35 1.40 -11.91 -5.67
CA SER A 35 2.83 -11.95 -5.34
C SER A 35 3.11 -12.03 -3.82
N GLY A 36 2.07 -12.12 -2.98
CA GLY A 36 2.18 -12.24 -1.52
C GLY A 36 2.25 -10.92 -0.76
N PHE A 37 2.09 -9.78 -1.43
CA PHE A 37 2.12 -8.46 -0.78
C PHE A 37 0.74 -8.06 -0.24
N LYS A 38 0.71 -7.48 0.96
CA LYS A 38 -0.51 -6.91 1.54
C LYS A 38 -0.79 -5.54 0.94
N VAL A 39 -1.83 -5.44 0.12
CA VAL A 39 -2.22 -4.19 -0.55
C VAL A 39 -3.54 -3.66 -0.02
N TYR A 40 -3.53 -2.35 0.23
CA TYR A 40 -4.64 -1.54 0.70
C TYR A 40 -4.90 -0.41 -0.30
N THR A 41 -6.17 -0.06 -0.47
CA THR A 41 -6.60 1.04 -1.33
C THR A 41 -7.27 2.12 -0.49
N SER A 42 -7.08 3.38 -0.87
CA SER A 42 -7.75 4.52 -0.23
C SER A 42 -8.31 5.47 -1.32
N PRO A 43 -9.64 5.62 -1.44
CA PRO A 43 -10.69 4.98 -0.63
C PRO A 43 -10.70 3.45 -0.76
N SER A 44 -11.20 2.75 0.26
CA SER A 44 -11.23 1.28 0.30
C SER A 44 -11.94 0.68 -0.91
N THR A 45 -12.97 1.37 -1.40
CA THR A 45 -13.65 1.06 -2.65
C THR A 45 -13.10 1.97 -3.75
N PRO A 46 -12.40 1.43 -4.76
CA PRO A 46 -11.98 2.20 -5.92
C PRO A 46 -13.20 2.78 -6.63
N VAL A 47 -13.18 4.08 -6.93
CA VAL A 47 -14.28 4.75 -7.65
C VAL A 47 -13.74 5.33 -8.95
N GLN A 48 -14.38 5.00 -10.07
CA GLN A 48 -13.98 5.51 -11.37
C GLN A 48 -14.05 7.05 -11.41
N GLY A 49 -12.99 7.68 -11.92
CA GLY A 49 -12.87 9.14 -11.93
C GLY A 49 -12.36 9.75 -10.62
N LYS A 50 -12.29 8.99 -9.52
CA LYS A 50 -11.67 9.42 -8.25
C LYS A 50 -10.30 8.81 -8.07
N ILE A 51 -9.39 9.61 -7.53
CA ILE A 51 -8.03 9.19 -7.21
C ILE A 51 -8.10 8.13 -6.09
N THR A 52 -7.68 6.91 -6.40
CA THR A 52 -7.54 5.79 -5.48
C THR A 52 -6.07 5.53 -5.25
N ARG A 53 -5.61 5.74 -4.02
CA ARG A 53 -4.24 5.50 -3.58
C ARG A 53 -4.04 4.03 -3.30
N ILE A 54 -2.93 3.48 -3.76
CA ILE A 54 -2.53 2.09 -3.50
C ILE A 54 -1.39 2.13 -2.48
N LEU A 55 -1.61 1.49 -1.34
CA LEU A 55 -0.65 1.33 -0.26
C LEU A 55 -0.31 -0.15 -0.09
N VAL A 56 0.93 -0.47 0.21
CA VAL A 56 1.43 -1.83 0.38
C VAL A 56 2.19 -1.97 1.69
N GLY A 57 1.99 -3.05 2.43
CA GLY A 57 2.45 -3.19 3.81
C GLY A 57 1.42 -2.60 4.78
N PRO A 58 1.45 -3.01 6.06
CA PRO A 58 2.47 -2.47 6.97
C PRO A 58 3.57 -3.47 7.33
N ASP A 59 4.82 -3.00 7.34
CA ASP A 59 6.00 -3.76 7.81
C ASP A 59 6.72 -3.00 8.92
N ALA A 60 7.38 -3.70 9.84
CA ALA A 60 8.15 -3.09 10.91
C ALA A 60 9.51 -2.53 10.43
N SER A 61 9.98 -2.98 9.24
CA SER A 61 11.30 -2.63 8.71
C SER A 61 11.19 -1.77 7.45
N LYS A 62 11.69 -0.53 7.53
CA LYS A 62 11.79 0.39 6.38
C LYS A 62 12.67 -0.18 5.27
N ASP A 63 13.81 -0.78 5.60
CA ASP A 63 14.74 -1.37 4.63
C ASP A 63 14.12 -2.53 3.86
N LYS A 64 13.32 -3.36 4.53
CA LYS A 64 12.57 -4.44 3.90
C LYS A 64 11.61 -3.90 2.84
N LEU A 65 10.84 -2.87 3.18
CA LEU A 65 9.96 -2.22 2.21
C LEU A 65 10.72 -1.52 1.09
N LYS A 66 11.88 -0.93 1.38
CA LYS A 66 12.74 -0.31 0.37
C LYS A 66 13.25 -1.35 -0.63
N GLY A 67 13.63 -2.54 -0.18
CA GLY A 67 13.96 -3.67 -1.06
C GLY A 67 12.76 -4.10 -1.90
N GLN A 68 11.59 -4.18 -1.28
CA GLN A 68 10.33 -4.50 -1.98
C GLN A 68 9.92 -3.43 -2.99
N LEU A 69 10.36 -2.17 -2.90
CA LEU A 69 10.00 -1.14 -3.88
C LEU A 69 10.32 -1.56 -5.32
N GLY A 70 11.44 -2.25 -5.54
CA GLY A 70 11.83 -2.75 -6.85
C GLY A 70 10.84 -3.78 -7.37
N ASP A 71 10.52 -4.79 -6.56
CA ASP A 71 9.53 -5.82 -6.91
C ASP A 71 8.15 -5.21 -7.14
N LEU A 72 7.71 -4.33 -6.23
CA LEU A 72 6.43 -3.68 -6.33
C LEU A 72 6.33 -2.82 -7.59
N GLN A 73 7.40 -2.11 -7.96
CA GLN A 73 7.46 -1.34 -9.20
C GLN A 73 7.43 -2.25 -10.43
N GLN A 74 8.13 -3.39 -10.40
CA GLN A 74 8.12 -4.35 -11.50
C GLN A 74 6.75 -5.02 -11.70
N ILE A 75 6.06 -5.34 -10.60
CA ILE A 75 4.74 -6.01 -10.61
C ILE A 75 3.61 -5.02 -10.96
N SER A 76 3.59 -3.86 -10.28
CA SER A 76 2.53 -2.87 -10.44
C SER A 76 2.78 -1.90 -11.61
N GLY A 77 4.02 -1.75 -12.06
CA GLY A 77 4.43 -0.70 -12.99
C GLY A 77 4.47 0.69 -12.35
N LEU A 78 4.31 0.81 -11.03
CA LEU A 78 4.19 2.08 -10.33
C LEU A 78 5.35 2.31 -9.35
N SER A 79 5.86 3.53 -9.34
CA SER A 79 6.92 3.95 -8.41
C SER A 79 6.35 4.21 -7.03
N GLY A 80 6.80 3.42 -6.04
CA GLY A 80 6.40 3.58 -4.65
C GLY A 80 7.39 4.34 -3.78
N VAL A 81 6.89 4.92 -2.69
CA VAL A 81 7.73 5.52 -1.63
C VAL A 81 7.39 4.93 -0.27
N VAL A 82 8.41 4.61 0.53
CA VAL A 82 8.22 4.11 1.90
C VAL A 82 7.92 5.28 2.84
N MET A 83 6.78 5.24 3.51
CA MET A 83 6.33 6.21 4.49
C MET A 83 6.11 5.53 5.85
N GLY A 84 6.27 6.27 6.94
CA GLY A 84 5.89 5.80 8.27
C GLY A 84 4.37 5.68 8.36
N PHE A 85 3.88 4.53 8.81
CA PHE A 85 2.48 4.29 9.10
C PHE A 85 2.25 4.36 10.60
N THR A 86 1.54 5.40 11.02
CA THR A 86 1.07 5.55 12.39
C THR A 86 -0.45 5.36 12.37
N PRO A 87 -0.97 4.19 12.81
CA PRO A 87 -2.41 4.07 13.04
C PRO A 87 -2.76 4.99 14.22
N ASN A 88 -3.57 6.01 13.95
CA ASN A 88 -4.03 6.99 14.94
C ASN A 88 -5.47 6.70 15.38
#